data_AF-A0A451B2S7-F1
#
_entry.id   AF-A0A451B2S7-F1
#
_cell.length_a   1.000
_cell.length_b   1.000
_cell.length_c   1.000
_cell.angle_alpha   90.00
_cell.angle_beta   90.00
_cell.angle_gamma   90.00
#
_symmetry.space_group_name_H-M   'P 1'
#
loop_
_entity.id
_entity.type
_entity.pdbx_description
1 polymer ?
#
loop_
_entity_poly.entity_id
_entity_poly.type
_entity_poly.pdbx_seq_one_letter_code
_entity_poly.pdbx_strand_id
1 'polypeptide(L)'
;MKFPYGIADFYGLITEGYFYADRTAHIHSLEQVGKHLLFLRPRRFGKSLVLSMLENYYDIAKADAFERLFGHLKIGQAPTPGHNQYFVMRWDFSMVASHGDTKAIERALHNHINACVRSFISRYHARLPQSIHLESDDALVSFQSAVDAVGETPYKLYLLIDE
;
A
#
# COMPACT_ATOMS: atom_id res chain seq x y z
N MET A 1 -6.91 -25.68 -12.54
CA MET A 1 -6.04 -24.50 -12.36
C MET A 1 -6.87 -23.25 -12.64
N LYS A 2 -7.02 -22.33 -11.68
CA LYS A 2 -7.81 -21.09 -11.84
C LYS A 2 -6.90 -19.95 -12.32
N PHE A 3 -7.14 -19.40 -13.51
CA PHE A 3 -6.33 -18.30 -14.03
C PHE A 3 -6.88 -16.94 -13.55
N PRO A 4 -6.03 -16.06 -13.00
CA PRO A 4 -6.44 -14.74 -12.52
C PRO A 4 -6.54 -13.74 -13.68
N TYR A 5 -7.64 -13.76 -14.43
CA TYR A 5 -7.88 -12.76 -15.47
C TYR A 5 -8.39 -11.46 -14.86
N GLY A 6 -7.59 -10.39 -14.97
CA GLY A 6 -7.95 -9.06 -14.47
C GLY A 6 -7.90 -8.90 -12.94
N ILE A 7 -7.44 -9.91 -12.21
CA ILE A 7 -7.32 -9.87 -10.75
C ILE A 7 -5.97 -9.22 -10.39
N ALA A 8 -6.03 -8.07 -9.72
CA ALA A 8 -4.88 -7.34 -9.21
C ALA A 8 -4.82 -7.32 -7.67
N ASP A 9 -5.67 -8.10 -7.01
CA ASP A 9 -5.64 -8.31 -5.56
C ASP A 9 -4.84 -9.57 -5.22
N PHE A 10 -3.65 -9.38 -4.67
CA PHE A 10 -2.78 -10.48 -4.23
C PHE A 10 -3.43 -11.30 -3.10
N TYR A 11 -4.14 -10.65 -2.18
CA TYR A 11 -4.77 -11.34 -1.05
C TYR A 11 -5.81 -12.35 -1.55
N GLY A 12 -6.78 -11.90 -2.34
CA GLY A 12 -7.78 -12.76 -2.96
C GLY A 12 -7.16 -13.83 -3.87
N LEU A 13 -6.17 -13.45 -4.69
CA LEU A 13 -5.49 -14.38 -5.60
C LEU A 13 -4.92 -15.60 -4.85
N ILE A 14 -4.19 -15.38 -3.75
CA ILE A 14 -3.61 -16.46 -2.95
C ILE A 14 -4.70 -17.21 -2.17
N THR A 15 -5.59 -16.48 -1.49
CA THR A 15 -6.56 -17.10 -0.57
C THR A 15 -7.68 -17.87 -1.27
N GLU A 16 -7.98 -17.56 -2.53
CA GLU A 16 -9.00 -18.24 -3.35
C GLU A 16 -8.42 -19.33 -4.28
N GLY A 17 -7.10 -19.54 -4.22
CA GLY A 17 -6.40 -20.60 -4.94
C GLY A 17 -6.25 -20.33 -6.45
N TYR A 18 -6.04 -19.07 -6.84
CA TYR A 18 -5.67 -18.74 -8.21
C TYR A 18 -4.20 -19.08 -8.49
N PHE A 19 -3.90 -19.33 -9.77
CA PHE A 19 -2.53 -19.53 -10.21
C PHE A 19 -1.72 -18.24 -10.00
N TYR A 20 -0.66 -18.33 -9.19
CA TYR A 20 0.30 -17.26 -8.97
C TYR A 20 1.68 -17.69 -9.46
N ALA A 21 2.26 -16.94 -10.39
CA ALA A 21 3.65 -17.14 -10.79
C ALA A 21 4.58 -16.45 -9.78
N ASP A 22 5.15 -17.23 -8.86
CA ASP A 22 5.93 -16.70 -7.73
C ASP A 22 7.19 -15.93 -8.18
N ARG A 23 7.18 -14.63 -7.89
CA ARG A 23 8.27 -13.67 -8.10
C ARG A 23 8.66 -12.94 -6.81
N THR A 24 8.19 -13.42 -5.66
CA THR A 24 8.36 -12.76 -4.36
C THR A 24 9.81 -12.69 -3.91
N ALA A 25 10.68 -13.59 -4.38
CA ALA A 25 12.12 -13.53 -4.12
C ALA A 25 12.76 -12.18 -4.51
N HIS A 26 12.20 -11.47 -5.50
CA HIS A 26 12.70 -10.17 -5.93
C HIS A 26 12.50 -9.06 -4.88
N ILE A 27 11.70 -9.27 -3.84
CA ILE A 27 11.59 -8.32 -2.72
C ILE A 27 12.97 -8.06 -2.10
N HIS A 28 13.80 -9.10 -1.93
CA HIS A 28 15.17 -8.93 -1.45
C HIS A 28 15.97 -7.94 -2.30
N SER A 29 15.96 -8.12 -3.62
CA SER A 29 16.67 -7.23 -4.53
C SER A 29 16.08 -5.83 -4.52
N LEU A 30 14.75 -5.73 -4.45
CA LEU A 30 14.00 -4.48 -4.43
C LEU A 30 14.41 -3.61 -3.25
N GLU A 31 14.55 -4.19 -2.06
CA GLU A 31 14.99 -3.48 -0.84
C GLU A 31 16.45 -2.98 -0.93
N GLN A 32 17.29 -3.60 -1.77
CA GLN A 32 18.69 -3.19 -1.94
C GLN A 32 18.88 -2.11 -3.02
N VAL A 33 17.92 -1.92 -3.92
CA VAL A 33 18.06 -0.97 -5.04
C VAL A 33 18.03 0.49 -4.59
N GLY A 34 17.27 0.79 -3.53
CA GLY A 34 17.22 2.14 -2.96
C GLY A 34 16.01 2.39 -2.09
N LYS A 35 16.00 3.57 -1.44
CA LYS A 35 14.93 4.00 -0.54
C LYS A 35 13.67 4.48 -1.27
N HIS A 36 13.82 4.90 -2.53
CA HIS A 36 12.74 5.36 -3.39
C HIS A 36 12.78 4.59 -4.70
N LEU A 37 11.69 3.90 -5.02
CA LEU A 37 11.62 3.01 -6.17
C LEU A 37 10.54 3.49 -7.14
N LEU A 38 10.92 3.67 -8.40
CA LEU A 38 10.02 4.06 -9.47
C LEU A 38 9.86 2.90 -10.46
N PHE A 39 8.64 2.38 -10.58
CA PHE A 39 8.32 1.29 -11.51
C PHE A 39 7.84 1.83 -12.87
N LEU A 40 8.78 2.22 -13.74
CA LEU A 40 8.50 2.65 -15.11
C LEU A 40 8.21 1.44 -16.02
N ARG A 41 6.94 1.07 -16.26
CA ARG A 41 6.56 -0.04 -17.17
C ARG A 41 5.21 0.18 -17.88
N PRO A 42 4.97 -0.48 -19.04
CA PRO A 42 3.72 -0.34 -19.79
C PRO A 42 2.48 -0.86 -19.06
N ARG A 43 1.30 -0.41 -19.49
CA ARG A 43 -0.01 -0.81 -18.95
C ARG A 43 -0.21 -2.33 -19.03
N ARG A 44 -0.85 -2.92 -18.00
CA ARG A 44 -1.15 -4.38 -17.86
C ARG A 44 0.06 -5.30 -17.60
N PHE A 45 1.22 -4.76 -17.24
CA PHE A 45 2.39 -5.56 -16.84
C PHE A 45 2.39 -6.01 -15.36
N GLY A 46 1.22 -6.01 -14.71
CA GLY A 46 1.06 -6.50 -13.34
C GLY A 46 1.56 -5.56 -12.24
N LYS A 47 1.71 -4.25 -12.50
CA LYS A 47 2.12 -3.24 -11.50
C LYS A 47 1.21 -3.27 -10.27
N SER A 48 -0.11 -3.20 -10.48
CA SER A 48 -1.09 -3.19 -9.38
C SER A 48 -1.05 -4.48 -8.56
N LEU A 49 -0.81 -5.65 -9.19
CA LEU A 49 -0.64 -6.91 -8.46
C LEU A 49 0.64 -6.90 -7.61
N VAL A 50 1.74 -6.33 -8.14
CA VAL A 50 2.98 -6.16 -7.36
C VAL A 50 2.76 -5.21 -6.19
N LEU A 51 2.09 -4.07 -6.40
CA LEU A 51 1.76 -3.14 -5.32
C LEU A 51 0.88 -3.79 -4.25
N SER A 52 -0.14 -4.56 -4.65
CA SER A 52 -0.98 -5.33 -3.72
C SER A 52 -0.17 -6.38 -2.96
N MET A 53 0.77 -7.05 -3.62
CA MET A 53 1.67 -8.01 -2.96
C MET A 53 2.59 -7.33 -1.94
N LEU A 54 3.20 -6.20 -2.28
CA LEU A 54 4.03 -5.42 -1.37
C LEU A 54 3.22 -4.82 -0.21
N GLU A 55 1.99 -4.36 -0.46
CA GLU A 55 1.07 -3.90 0.58
C GLU A 55 0.84 -5.02 1.61
N ASN A 56 0.52 -6.24 1.16
CA ASN A 56 0.31 -7.37 2.06
C ASN A 56 1.58 -7.81 2.79
N TYR A 57 2.74 -7.66 2.15
CA TYR A 57 4.03 -8.07 2.72
C TYR A 57 4.54 -7.10 3.79
N TYR A 58 4.41 -5.80 3.58
CA TYR A 58 4.96 -4.77 4.47
C TYR A 58 4.01 -4.36 5.60
N ASP A 59 2.71 -4.53 5.43
CA ASP A 59 1.71 -4.01 6.37
C ASP A 59 1.68 -4.75 7.72
N ILE A 60 1.88 -4.02 8.81
CA ILE A 60 1.75 -4.54 10.19
C ILE A 60 0.35 -5.13 10.47
N ALA A 61 -0.71 -4.60 9.85
CA ALA A 61 -2.07 -5.11 10.05
C ALA A 61 -2.30 -6.46 9.35
N LYS A 62 -1.33 -6.95 8.56
CA LYS A 62 -1.36 -8.25 7.88
C LYS A 62 -0.41 -9.28 8.51
N ALA A 63 0.23 -8.96 9.63
CA ALA A 63 1.16 -9.86 10.30
C ALA A 63 0.55 -11.25 10.58
N ASP A 64 -0.67 -11.30 11.09
CA ASP A 64 -1.36 -12.57 11.41
C ASP A 64 -1.69 -13.41 10.16
N ALA A 65 -1.68 -12.80 8.97
CA ALA A 65 -1.93 -13.46 7.70
C ALA A 65 -0.64 -13.86 6.97
N PHE A 66 0.55 -13.57 7.51
CA PHE A 66 1.82 -13.75 6.82
C PHE A 66 2.02 -15.19 6.34
N GLU A 67 1.90 -16.17 7.24
CA GLU A 67 2.07 -17.59 6.91
C GLU A 67 1.10 -18.05 5.82
N ARG A 68 -0.16 -17.60 5.90
CA ARG A 68 -1.18 -17.94 4.91
C ARG A 68 -0.85 -17.37 3.52
N LEU A 69 -0.36 -16.13 3.47
CA LEU A 69 -0.12 -15.42 2.22
C LEU A 69 1.23 -15.75 1.57
N PHE A 70 2.27 -15.89 2.39
CA PHE A 70 3.65 -15.98 1.93
C PHE A 70 4.35 -17.28 2.31
N GLY A 71 3.87 -18.05 3.29
CA GLY A 71 4.58 -19.22 3.83
C GLY A 71 4.95 -20.25 2.76
N HIS A 72 4.14 -20.41 1.71
CA HIS A 72 4.41 -21.33 0.59
C HIS A 72 5.17 -20.69 -0.59
N LEU A 73 5.48 -19.39 -0.50
CA LEU A 73 6.21 -18.61 -1.51
C LEU A 73 7.67 -18.44 -1.12
N LYS A 74 8.52 -18.12 -2.09
CA LYS A 74 9.97 -17.95 -1.87
C LYS A 74 10.29 -16.92 -0.78
N ILE A 75 9.55 -15.82 -0.69
CA ILE A 75 9.79 -14.80 0.35
C ILE A 75 9.33 -15.25 1.74
N GLY A 76 8.33 -16.13 1.87
CA GLY A 76 7.92 -16.62 3.18
C GLY A 76 8.91 -17.61 3.79
N GLN A 77 9.65 -18.32 2.93
CA GLN A 77 10.74 -19.21 3.36
C GLN A 77 11.99 -18.44 3.81
N ALA A 78 12.14 -17.18 3.38
CA ALA A 78 13.25 -16.32 3.73
C ALA A 78 12.77 -14.86 3.81
N PRO A 79 12.03 -14.48 4.86
CA PRO A 79 11.52 -13.12 4.99
C PRO A 79 12.64 -12.11 5.23
N THR A 80 12.48 -10.93 4.65
CA THR A 80 13.33 -9.77 4.94
C THR A 80 12.99 -9.17 6.29
N PRO A 81 13.91 -8.41 6.93
CA PRO A 81 13.61 -7.65 8.14
C PRO A 81 12.45 -6.65 7.98
N GLY A 82 12.08 -6.29 6.74
CA GLY A 82 10.99 -5.37 6.45
C GLY A 82 9.59 -6.00 6.51
N HIS A 83 9.44 -7.33 6.56
CA HIS A 83 8.12 -7.97 6.54
C HIS A 83 7.25 -7.50 7.73
N ASN A 84 6.03 -7.06 7.44
CA ASN A 84 5.05 -6.58 8.42
C ASN A 84 5.63 -5.57 9.45
N GLN A 85 6.51 -4.67 9.00
CA GLN A 85 7.12 -3.62 9.84
C GLN A 85 6.67 -2.19 9.50
N TYR A 86 5.62 -2.04 8.68
CA TYR A 86 5.17 -0.73 8.22
C TYR A 86 3.67 -0.50 8.39
N PHE A 87 3.31 0.73 8.70
CA PHE A 87 1.97 1.23 8.38
C PHE A 87 1.94 1.49 6.87
N VAL A 88 0.95 1.00 6.15
CA VAL A 88 0.90 1.15 4.69
C VAL A 88 -0.25 2.07 4.29
N MET A 89 0.05 3.05 3.44
CA MET A 89 -0.95 3.91 2.81
C MET A 89 -0.80 3.82 1.30
N ARG A 90 -1.93 3.73 0.60
CA ARG A 90 -1.95 3.71 -0.87
C ARG A 90 -2.69 4.92 -1.41
N TRP A 91 -2.04 5.65 -2.31
CA TRP A 91 -2.63 6.70 -3.12
C TRP A 91 -2.79 6.19 -4.54
N ASP A 92 -4.02 6.23 -5.06
CA ASP A 92 -4.34 5.85 -6.43
C ASP A 92 -4.86 7.06 -7.19
N PHE A 93 -3.98 7.73 -7.93
CA PHE A 93 -4.32 8.95 -8.65
C PHE A 93 -5.09 8.70 -9.96
N SER A 94 -5.27 7.44 -10.38
CA SER A 94 -6.11 7.10 -11.54
C SER A 94 -7.57 7.51 -11.36
N MET A 95 -7.99 7.66 -10.10
CA MET A 95 -9.34 8.02 -9.67
C MET A 95 -9.56 9.54 -9.59
N VAL A 96 -8.50 10.34 -9.69
CA VAL A 96 -8.60 11.81 -9.57
C VAL A 96 -8.94 12.40 -10.93
N ALA A 97 -10.07 13.11 -10.99
CA ALA A 97 -10.47 13.82 -12.19
C ALA A 97 -9.40 14.87 -12.56
N SER A 98 -8.76 14.69 -13.73
CA SER A 98 -7.77 15.61 -14.29
C SER A 98 -8.40 16.65 -15.23
N HIS A 99 -9.73 16.73 -15.26
CA HIS A 99 -10.49 17.66 -16.09
C HIS A 99 -11.15 18.73 -15.21
N GLY A 100 -10.99 20.00 -15.58
CA GLY A 100 -11.53 21.13 -14.84
C GLY A 100 -10.55 22.30 -14.78
N ASP A 101 -10.91 23.33 -14.01
CA ASP A 101 -9.97 24.40 -13.65
C ASP A 101 -8.99 23.93 -12.56
N THR A 102 -7.93 24.70 -12.34
CA THR A 102 -6.89 24.37 -11.35
C THR A 102 -7.47 24.13 -9.96
N LYS A 103 -8.51 24.88 -9.57
CA LYS A 103 -9.17 24.74 -8.27
C LYS A 103 -9.98 23.45 -8.14
N ALA A 104 -10.61 22.99 -9.22
CA ALA A 104 -11.30 21.71 -9.24
C ALA A 104 -10.32 20.54 -9.10
N ILE A 105 -9.17 20.61 -9.79
CA ILE A 105 -8.11 19.61 -9.69
C ILE A 105 -7.51 19.56 -8.27
N GLU A 106 -7.18 20.72 -7.71
CA GLU A 106 -6.69 20.85 -6.33
C GLU A 106 -7.66 20.25 -5.32
N ARG A 107 -8.96 20.56 -5.44
CA ARG A 107 -10.00 20.00 -4.57
C ARG A 107 -10.13 18.49 -4.74
N ALA A 108 -10.07 17.98 -5.97
CA ALA A 108 -10.13 16.55 -6.24
C ALA A 108 -8.94 15.82 -5.59
N LEU A 109 -7.75 16.43 -5.63
CA LEU A 109 -6.56 15.92 -4.95
C LEU A 109 -6.74 15.88 -3.42
N HIS A 110 -7.15 16.99 -2.80
CA HIS A 110 -7.38 17.02 -1.35
C HIS A 110 -8.46 16.02 -0.92
N ASN A 111 -9.56 15.93 -1.65
CA ASN A 111 -10.61 14.95 -1.37
C ASN A 111 -10.09 13.51 -1.40
N HIS A 112 -9.27 13.17 -2.40
CA HIS A 112 -8.68 11.85 -2.54
C HIS A 112 -7.74 11.51 -1.38
N ILE A 113 -6.79 12.40 -1.07
CA ILE A 113 -5.83 12.18 0.03
C ILE A 113 -6.57 12.08 1.37
N ASN A 114 -7.57 12.94 1.62
CA ASN A 114 -8.40 12.86 2.83
C ASN A 114 -9.16 11.52 2.92
N ALA A 115 -9.64 10.98 1.80
CA ALA A 115 -10.26 9.65 1.78
C ALA A 115 -9.26 8.53 2.11
N CYS A 116 -8.02 8.62 1.61
CA CYS A 116 -6.94 7.71 1.97
C CYS A 116 -6.61 7.79 3.47
N VAL A 117 -6.50 8.99 4.04
CA VAL A 117 -6.24 9.20 5.48
C VAL A 117 -7.39 8.65 6.33
N ARG A 118 -8.66 8.87 5.94
CA ARG A 118 -9.83 8.27 6.62
C ARG A 118 -9.76 6.75 6.65
N SER A 119 -9.41 6.14 5.52
CA SER A 119 -9.25 4.68 5.41
C SER A 119 -8.10 4.17 6.28
N PHE A 120 -7.00 4.92 6.32
CA PHE A 120 -5.85 4.65 7.17
C PHE A 120 -6.22 4.68 8.66
N ILE A 121 -6.94 5.72 9.11
CA ILE A 121 -7.48 5.80 10.48
C ILE A 121 -8.31 4.56 10.80
N SER A 122 -9.28 4.23 9.94
CA SER A 122 -10.14 3.07 10.16
C SER A 122 -9.34 1.77 10.32
N ARG A 123 -8.29 1.57 9.51
CA ARG A 123 -7.44 0.37 9.54
C ARG A 123 -6.53 0.30 10.76
N TYR A 124 -6.02 1.45 11.22
CA TYR A 124 -4.91 1.50 12.17
C TYR A 124 -5.22 2.14 13.53
N HIS A 125 -6.43 2.67 13.76
CA HIS A 125 -6.78 3.39 14.99
C HIS A 125 -6.37 2.65 16.28
N ALA A 126 -6.52 1.33 16.35
CA ALA A 126 -6.17 0.53 17.52
C ALA A 126 -4.66 0.34 17.74
N ARG A 127 -3.83 0.68 16.73
CA ARG A 127 -2.36 0.54 16.74
C ARG A 127 -1.64 1.88 16.79
N LEU A 128 -2.38 2.99 16.73
CA LEU A 128 -1.82 4.34 16.77
C LEU A 128 -1.94 4.92 18.20
N PRO A 129 -0.89 5.57 18.71
CA PRO A 129 -0.89 6.12 20.06
C PRO A 129 -1.72 7.40 20.19
N GLN A 130 -1.95 8.10 19.08
CA GLN A 130 -2.72 9.34 19.02
C GLN A 130 -3.75 9.33 17.89
N SER A 131 -4.78 10.16 18.04
CA SER A 131 -5.79 10.39 17.01
C SER A 131 -5.23 11.24 15.87
N ILE A 132 -5.59 10.89 14.64
CA ILE A 132 -5.26 11.68 13.45
C ILE A 132 -6.37 12.70 13.22
N HIS A 133 -5.99 13.98 13.08
CA HIS A 133 -6.90 15.07 12.74
C HIS A 133 -7.12 15.12 11.22
N LEU A 134 -8.37 15.35 10.80
CA LEU A 134 -8.73 15.54 9.39
C LEU A 134 -9.09 17.00 9.16
N GLU A 135 -8.36 17.64 8.27
CA GLU A 135 -8.70 18.97 7.76
C GLU A 135 -9.42 18.82 6.41
N SER A 136 -10.62 19.38 6.30
CA SER A 136 -11.49 19.15 5.14
C SER A 136 -10.94 19.78 3.87
N ASP A 137 -10.35 20.97 4.00
CA ASP A 137 -9.89 21.76 2.86
C ASP A 137 -8.39 21.60 2.57
N ASP A 138 -7.62 21.06 3.52
CA ASP A 138 -6.18 20.84 3.37
C ASP A 138 -5.76 19.43 3.80
N ALA A 139 -5.84 18.51 2.83
CA ALA A 139 -5.38 17.15 3.02
C ALA A 139 -3.88 16.99 3.32
N LEU A 140 -3.04 18.01 3.12
CA LEU A 140 -1.63 17.95 3.54
C LEU A 140 -1.53 18.01 5.06
N VAL A 141 -2.37 18.81 5.72
CA VAL A 141 -2.49 18.84 7.18
C VAL A 141 -2.98 17.48 7.70
N SER A 142 -4.00 16.89 7.06
CA SER A 142 -4.48 15.55 7.40
C SER A 142 -3.39 14.47 7.25
N PHE A 143 -2.63 14.53 6.15
CA PHE A 143 -1.54 13.58 5.91
C PHE A 143 -0.39 13.76 6.90
N GLN A 144 -0.01 15.00 7.21
CA GLN A 144 1.01 15.28 8.21
C GLN A 144 0.59 14.75 9.59
N SER A 145 -0.67 14.95 9.99
CA SER A 145 -1.18 14.37 11.24
C SER A 145 -1.09 12.85 11.26
N ALA A 146 -1.29 12.17 10.11
CA ALA A 146 -1.08 10.72 10.01
C ALA A 146 0.40 10.32 10.12
N VAL A 147 1.31 11.09 9.52
CA VAL A 147 2.75 10.88 9.62
C VAL A 147 3.23 11.06 11.07
N ASP A 148 2.76 12.10 11.75
CA ASP A 148 3.09 12.38 13.16
C ASP A 148 2.60 11.26 14.07
N ALA A 149 1.37 10.76 13.86
CA ALA A 149 0.81 9.62 14.60
C ALA A 149 1.64 8.35 14.43
N VAL A 150 2.15 8.09 13.21
CA VAL A 150 3.05 6.95 12.98
C VAL A 150 4.43 7.20 13.59
N GLY A 151 4.92 8.44 13.58
CA GLY A 151 6.23 8.82 14.13
C GLY A 151 6.39 8.60 15.63
N GLU A 152 5.28 8.52 16.37
CA GLU A 152 5.25 8.14 17.79
C GLU A 152 5.36 6.63 18.02
N THR A 153 5.40 5.83 16.96
CA THR A 153 5.59 4.38 17.01
C THR A 153 7.02 4.01 16.61
N PRO A 154 7.51 2.79 16.92
CA PRO A 154 8.78 2.31 16.39
C PRO A 154 8.73 1.97 14.88
N TYR A 155 7.57 2.05 14.25
CA TYR A 155 7.35 1.69 12.85
C TYR A 155 7.38 2.91 11.93
N LYS A 156 7.41 2.66 10.62
CA LYS A 156 7.42 3.70 9.59
C LYS A 156 6.19 3.63 8.71
N LEU A 157 5.84 4.75 8.10
CA LEU A 157 4.84 4.82 7.04
C LEU A 157 5.49 4.43 5.70
N TYR A 158 4.91 3.43 5.02
CA TYR A 158 5.25 3.07 3.65
C TYR A 158 4.14 3.56 2.72
N LEU A 159 4.47 4.52 1.87
CA LEU A 159 3.53 5.13 0.93
C LEU A 159 3.66 4.48 -0.46
N LEU A 160 2.59 3.85 -0.91
CA LEU A 160 2.46 3.32 -2.26
C LEU A 160 1.69 4.32 -3.13
N ILE A 161 2.28 4.73 -4.25
CA ILE A 161 1.64 5.65 -5.19
C ILE A 161 1.41 4.91 -6.52
N ASP A 162 0.16 4.88 -6.95
CA ASP A 162 -0.27 4.41 -8.27
C ASP A 162 -0.92 5.55 -9.06
N GLU A 163 -0.86 5.46 -10.39
CA GLU A 163 -1.33 6.46 -11.36
C GLU A 163 -2.38 5.87 -12.31
#